data_AF-A0A2I0H218-F1
#
_entry.id   AF-A0A2I0H218-F1
#
_cell.length_a   1.000
_cell.length_b   1.000
_cell.length_c   1.000
_cell.angle_alpha   90.00
_cell.angle_beta   90.00
_cell.angle_gamma   90.00
#
_symmetry.space_group_name_H-M   'P 1'
#
loop_
_entity.id
_entity.type
_entity.pdbx_description
1 polymer ?
#
loop_
_entity_poly.entity_id
_entity_poly.type
_entity_poly.pdbx_seq_one_letter_code
_entity_poly.pdbx_strand_id
1 'polypeptide(L)'
;MKRWSTGLLESLVSKSNPIRATLLGRLHFRQCLTYIWILIWNIRSIPELIYALLPAYCIINNSHFLPKVHDPAIIIPASAFAIYNIYTLSEYFRCGLSARAWWNYQQMARINSACAWLFGVLTVLLK
;
A
#
# COMPACT_ATOMS: atom_id res chain seq x y z
N MET A 1 1.75 -15.76 0.55
CA MET A 1 1.17 -14.51 0.00
C MET A 1 1.32 -14.36 -1.52
N LYS A 2 2.41 -14.81 -2.17
CA LYS A 2 2.57 -14.77 -3.64
C LYS A 2 1.36 -15.31 -4.42
N ARG A 3 0.82 -16.47 -4.01
CA ARG A 3 -0.36 -17.11 -4.62
C ARG A 3 -1.66 -16.28 -4.51
N TRP A 4 -1.79 -15.46 -3.46
CA TRP A 4 -2.92 -14.54 -3.28
C TRP A 4 -2.79 -13.31 -4.16
N SER A 5 -1.57 -12.76 -4.29
CA SER A 5 -1.31 -11.62 -5.18
C SER A 5 -1.54 -12.01 -6.64
N THR A 6 -1.02 -13.15 -7.08
CA THR A 6 -1.27 -13.66 -8.43
C THR A 6 -2.75 -13.97 -8.66
N GLY A 7 -3.44 -14.59 -7.70
CA GLY A 7 -4.87 -14.88 -7.83
C GLY A 7 -5.75 -13.62 -7.92
N LEU A 8 -5.45 -12.59 -7.14
CA LEU A 8 -6.15 -11.30 -7.20
C LEU A 8 -5.88 -10.56 -8.51
N LEU A 9 -4.64 -10.57 -9.00
CA LEU A 9 -4.28 -9.93 -10.26
C LEU A 9 -4.79 -10.71 -11.49
N GLU A 10 -4.81 -12.04 -11.45
CA GLU A 10 -5.46 -12.85 -12.48
C GLU A 10 -6.98 -12.63 -12.52
N SER A 11 -7.62 -12.42 -11.37
CA SER A 11 -9.05 -12.07 -11.31
C SER A 11 -9.35 -10.69 -11.91
N LEU A 12 -8.39 -9.75 -11.84
CA LEU A 12 -8.44 -8.44 -12.48
C LEU A 12 -8.30 -8.51 -14.01
N VAL A 13 -7.39 -9.35 -14.52
CA VAL A 13 -7.13 -9.47 -15.96
C VAL A 13 -8.14 -10.38 -16.66
N SER A 14 -8.77 -11.29 -15.92
CA SER A 14 -9.80 -12.20 -16.46
C SER A 14 -11.03 -11.46 -17.00
N LYS A 15 -11.73 -12.09 -17.96
CA LYS A 15 -12.97 -11.60 -18.61
C LYS A 15 -14.06 -11.23 -17.61
N SER A 16 -14.07 -11.86 -16.43
CA SER A 16 -14.97 -11.56 -15.30
C SER A 16 -14.34 -10.55 -14.34
N ASN A 17 -13.77 -9.47 -14.88
CA ASN A 17 -13.09 -8.46 -14.07
C ASN A 17 -14.08 -7.91 -13.02
N PRO A 18 -13.78 -8.02 -11.71
CA PRO A 18 -14.67 -7.54 -10.65
C PRO A 18 -15.02 -6.06 -10.80
N ILE A 19 -14.15 -5.26 -11.44
CA ILE A 19 -14.42 -3.86 -11.78
C ILE A 19 -15.59 -3.75 -12.77
N ARG A 20 -15.61 -4.57 -13.83
CA ARG A 20 -16.73 -4.64 -14.77
C ARG A 20 -17.99 -5.18 -14.09
N ALA A 21 -17.86 -6.20 -13.25
CA ALA A 21 -18.99 -6.74 -12.49
C ALA A 21 -19.57 -5.73 -11.47
N THR A 22 -18.74 -4.85 -10.91
CA THR A 22 -19.19 -3.76 -10.02
C THR A 22 -19.74 -2.54 -10.75
N LEU A 23 -19.28 -2.25 -11.98
CA LEU A 23 -19.78 -1.14 -12.81
C LEU A 23 -21.07 -1.49 -13.57
N LEU A 24 -21.24 -2.76 -13.98
CA LEU A 24 -22.38 -3.24 -14.78
C LEU A 24 -23.37 -4.11 -13.97
N GLY A 25 -22.99 -4.58 -12.77
CA GLY A 25 -23.81 -5.46 -11.93
C GLY A 25 -24.51 -4.75 -10.76
N ARG A 26 -25.55 -5.38 -10.20
CA ARG A 26 -26.36 -4.88 -9.06
C ARG A 26 -25.66 -5.06 -7.69
N LEU A 27 -24.41 -4.64 -7.54
CA LEU A 27 -23.72 -4.68 -6.23
C LEU A 27 -23.93 -3.39 -5.43
N HIS A 28 -24.00 -3.53 -4.10
CA HIS A 28 -24.04 -2.37 -3.22
C HIS A 28 -22.72 -1.58 -3.30
N PHE A 29 -22.83 -0.25 -3.31
CA PHE A 29 -21.69 0.68 -3.41
C PHE A 29 -20.55 0.36 -2.43
N ARG A 30 -20.88 -0.02 -1.19
CA ARG A 30 -19.88 -0.39 -0.16
C ARG A 30 -19.06 -1.64 -0.53
N GLN A 31 -19.70 -2.62 -1.16
CA GLN A 31 -19.00 -3.83 -1.61
C GLN A 31 -18.07 -3.49 -2.77
N CYS A 32 -18.54 -2.66 -3.73
CA CYS A 32 -17.71 -2.15 -4.82
C CYS A 32 -16.45 -1.43 -4.29
N LEU A 33 -16.60 -0.55 -3.31
CA LEU A 33 -15.48 0.18 -2.72
C LEU A 33 -14.45 -0.76 -2.08
N THR A 34 -14.93 -1.81 -1.40
CA THR A 34 -14.08 -2.83 -0.76
C THR A 34 -13.30 -3.62 -1.79
N TYR A 35 -13.95 -4.03 -2.89
CA TYR A 35 -13.26 -4.71 -4.00
C TYR A 35 -12.18 -3.82 -4.61
N ILE A 36 -12.50 -2.57 -4.96
CA ILE A 36 -11.53 -1.61 -5.51
C ILE A 36 -10.35 -1.44 -4.54
N TRP A 37 -10.61 -1.31 -3.24
CA TRP A 37 -9.57 -1.17 -2.22
C TRP A 37 -8.61 -2.37 -2.17
N ILE A 38 -9.13 -3.61 -2.22
CA ILE A 38 -8.31 -4.84 -2.27
C ILE A 38 -7.45 -4.88 -3.55
N LEU A 39 -8.00 -4.44 -4.68
CA LEU A 39 -7.31 -4.45 -5.97
C LEU A 39 -6.18 -3.40 -6.01
N ILE A 40 -6.44 -2.19 -5.51
CA ILE A 40 -5.44 -1.12 -5.35
C ILE A 40 -4.28 -1.57 -4.46
N TRP A 41 -4.53 -2.46 -3.49
CA TRP A 41 -3.50 -2.94 -2.59
C TRP A 41 -2.34 -3.60 -3.34
N ASN A 42 -2.61 -4.43 -4.36
CA ASN A 42 -1.54 -5.05 -5.14
C ASN A 42 -0.72 -4.03 -5.96
N ILE A 43 -1.39 -3.02 -6.53
CA ILE A 43 -0.76 -1.99 -7.37
C ILE A 43 0.09 -1.02 -6.53
N ARG A 44 -0.26 -0.83 -5.25
CA ARG A 44 0.51 -0.01 -4.29
C ARG A 44 1.97 -0.43 -4.11
N SER A 45 2.31 -1.65 -4.50
CA SER A 45 3.68 -2.15 -4.44
C SER A 45 4.67 -1.37 -5.32
N ILE A 46 4.24 -0.90 -6.50
CA ILE A 46 5.07 -0.11 -7.43
C ILE A 46 5.50 1.23 -6.81
N PRO A 47 4.59 2.12 -6.36
CA PRO A 47 5.00 3.37 -5.75
C PRO A 47 5.81 3.14 -4.46
N GLU A 48 5.51 2.09 -3.69
CA GLU A 48 6.32 1.77 -2.50
C GLU A 48 7.78 1.43 -2.84
N LEU A 49 8.05 0.71 -3.93
CA LEU A 49 9.43 0.50 -4.40
C LEU A 49 10.11 1.81 -4.77
N ILE A 50 9.43 2.64 -5.55
CA ILE A 50 9.98 3.92 -6.02
C ILE A 50 10.33 4.77 -4.80
N TYR A 51 9.43 4.85 -3.81
CA TYR A 51 9.68 5.53 -2.55
C TYR A 51 10.78 4.90 -1.69
N ALA A 52 10.98 3.58 -1.75
CA ALA A 52 12.08 2.92 -1.04
C ALA A 52 13.45 3.20 -1.66
N LEU A 53 13.51 3.34 -2.99
CA LEU A 53 14.74 3.65 -3.75
C LEU A 53 15.07 5.15 -3.76
N LEU A 54 14.04 6.00 -3.61
CA LEU A 54 14.17 7.45 -3.67
C LEU A 54 15.17 8.03 -2.64
N PRO A 55 15.17 7.63 -1.35
CA PRO A 55 16.20 8.07 -0.39
C PRO A 55 17.62 7.70 -0.81
N ALA A 56 17.84 6.49 -1.34
CA ALA A 56 19.15 6.05 -1.79
C ALA A 56 19.64 6.89 -2.99
N TYR A 57 18.74 7.19 -3.94
CA TYR A 57 19.03 8.08 -5.06
C TYR A 57 19.35 9.51 -4.63
N CYS A 58 18.60 10.05 -3.66
CA CYS A 58 18.83 11.37 -3.07
C CYS A 58 20.21 11.50 -2.42
N ILE A 59 20.65 10.45 -1.69
CA ILE A 59 21.98 10.42 -1.06
C ILE A 59 23.09 10.45 -2.11
N ILE A 60 22.96 9.68 -3.19
CA ILE A 60 23.99 9.60 -4.25
C ILE A 60 24.12 10.94 -4.99
N ASN A 61 22.99 11.60 -5.29
CA ASN A 61 22.98 12.85 -6.05
C ASN A 61 23.06 14.11 -5.18
N ASN A 62 23.25 13.99 -3.87
CA ASN A 62 23.18 15.09 -2.90
C ASN A 62 21.93 15.97 -3.07
N SER A 63 20.81 15.36 -3.47
CA SER A 63 19.54 16.04 -3.65
C SER A 63 18.60 15.74 -2.49
N HIS A 64 17.75 16.70 -2.13
CA HIS A 64 16.79 16.54 -1.05
C HIS A 64 15.38 16.43 -1.62
N PHE A 65 14.72 15.30 -1.37
CA PHE A 65 13.30 15.12 -1.71
C PHE A 65 12.37 15.81 -0.72
N LEU A 66 12.76 15.85 0.56
CA LEU A 66 11.99 16.50 1.61
C LEU A 66 12.37 17.99 1.71
N PRO A 67 11.41 18.87 2.04
CA PRO A 67 11.70 20.26 2.36
C PRO A 67 12.69 20.34 3.52
N LYS A 68 13.53 21.38 3.52
CA LYS A 68 14.53 21.59 4.58
C LYS A 68 13.80 21.69 5.92
N VAL A 69 14.43 21.20 6.99
CA VAL A 69 13.85 21.20 8.35
C VAL A 69 13.46 22.61 8.84
N HIS A 70 14.11 23.64 8.30
CA HIS A 70 13.81 25.03 8.63
C HIS A 70 12.62 25.62 7.85
N ASP A 71 12.14 24.93 6.83
CA ASP A 71 11.00 25.36 6.03
C ASP A 71 9.69 24.89 6.70
N PRO A 72 8.72 25.79 6.97
CA PRO A 72 7.41 25.41 7.49
C PRO A 72 6.68 24.36 6.64
N ALA A 73 7.04 24.19 5.37
CA ALA A 73 6.50 23.13 4.51
C ALA A 73 6.72 21.71 5.05
N ILE A 74 7.72 21.47 5.93
CA ILE A 74 7.97 20.14 6.53
C ILE A 74 6.88 19.71 7.53
N ILE A 75 6.12 20.67 8.07
CA ILE A 75 5.08 20.41 9.07
C ILE A 75 3.96 19.56 8.47
N ILE A 76 3.64 19.75 7.18
CA ILE A 76 2.58 19.01 6.48
C ILE A 76 2.89 17.50 6.42
N PRO A 77 4.01 17.04 5.82
CA PRO A 77 4.33 15.61 5.80
C PRO A 77 4.59 15.03 7.20
N ALA A 78 5.21 15.80 8.10
CA ALA A 78 5.49 15.34 9.46
C ALA A 78 4.20 15.10 10.27
N SER A 79 3.24 16.02 10.20
CA SER A 79 1.95 15.89 10.88
C SER A 79 1.12 14.75 10.29
N ALA A 80 1.06 14.62 8.96
CA ALA A 80 0.38 13.50 8.32
C ALA A 80 0.95 12.14 8.75
N PHE A 81 2.28 12.03 8.84
CA PHE A 81 2.93 10.83 9.34
C PHE A 81 2.59 10.56 10.81
N ALA A 82 2.65 11.56 11.68
CA ALA A 82 2.32 11.41 13.10
C ALA A 82 0.87 10.97 13.31
N ILE A 83 -0.09 11.66 12.66
CA ILE A 83 -1.51 11.35 12.74
C ILE A 83 -1.78 9.90 12.31
N TYR A 84 -1.20 9.46 11.18
CA TYR A 84 -1.38 8.10 10.68
C TYR A 84 -0.87 7.03 11.67
N ASN A 85 0.32 7.22 12.24
CA ASN A 85 0.89 6.27 13.19
C ASN A 85 0.09 6.23 14.50
N ILE A 86 -0.31 7.38 15.04
CA ILE A 86 -1.14 7.47 16.25
C ILE A 86 -2.50 6.82 16.02
N TYR A 87 -3.13 7.11 14.88
CA TYR A 87 -4.43 6.55 14.52
C TYR A 87 -4.37 5.02 14.44
N THR A 88 -3.43 4.47 13.67
CA THR A 88 -3.28 3.00 13.51
C THR A 88 -2.92 2.31 14.82
N LEU A 89 -2.07 2.91 15.64
CA LEU A 89 -1.73 2.39 16.96
C LEU A 89 -2.95 2.40 17.90
N SER A 90 -3.75 3.47 17.88
CA SER A 90 -5.00 3.59 18.63
C SER A 90 -6.02 2.52 18.23
N GLU A 91 -6.20 2.27 16.91
CA GLU A 91 -7.04 1.18 16.44
C GLU A 91 -6.59 -0.19 16.96
N TYR A 92 -5.28 -0.45 16.96
CA TYR A 92 -4.73 -1.70 17.49
C TYR A 92 -5.02 -1.85 18.99
N PHE A 93 -4.89 -0.79 19.77
CA PHE A 93 -5.25 -0.81 21.20
C PHE A 93 -6.75 -0.99 21.42
N ARG A 94 -7.61 -0.37 20.60
CA ARG A 94 -9.07 -0.56 20.66
C ARG A 94 -9.48 -2.00 20.35
N CYS A 95 -8.72 -2.70 19.51
CA CYS A 95 -8.89 -4.12 19.24
C CYS A 95 -8.28 -5.03 20.33
N GLY A 96 -7.73 -4.48 21.42
CA GLY A 96 -7.11 -5.24 22.51
C GLY A 96 -5.75 -5.85 22.16
N LEU A 97 -5.11 -5.39 21.07
CA LEU A 97 -3.81 -5.89 20.62
C LEU A 97 -2.65 -5.11 21.25
N SER A 98 -1.48 -5.75 21.31
CA SER A 98 -0.27 -5.12 21.86
C SER A 98 0.42 -4.20 20.84
N ALA A 99 1.18 -3.21 21.34
CA ALA A 99 2.04 -2.38 20.50
C ALA A 99 3.09 -3.19 19.71
N ARG A 100 3.53 -4.32 20.26
CA ARG A 100 4.42 -5.27 19.56
C ARG A 100 3.73 -5.90 18.35
N ALA A 101 2.45 -6.25 18.47
CA ALA A 101 1.66 -6.77 17.36
C ALA A 101 1.49 -5.72 16.24
N TRP A 102 1.22 -4.47 16.61
CA TRP A 102 1.18 -3.35 15.66
C TRP A 102 2.51 -3.17 14.91
N TRP A 103 3.64 -3.16 15.63
CA TRP A 103 4.96 -3.04 15.01
C TRP A 103 5.28 -4.21 14.07
N ASN A 104 4.99 -5.43 14.50
CA ASN A 104 5.17 -6.62 13.67
C ASN A 104 4.30 -6.58 12.41
N TYR A 105 3.06 -6.09 12.52
CA TYR A 105 2.18 -5.91 11.38
C TYR A 105 2.74 -4.90 10.38
N GLN A 106 3.24 -3.76 10.86
CA GLN A 106 3.84 -2.72 10.01
C GLN A 106 5.08 -3.23 9.27
N GLN A 107 5.93 -4.01 9.94
CA GLN A 107 7.10 -4.64 9.33
C GLN A 107 6.70 -5.68 8.27
N MET A 108 5.78 -6.59 8.62
CA MET A 108 5.29 -7.60 7.70
C MET A 108 4.58 -7.00 6.50
N ALA A 109 3.83 -5.91 6.66
CA ALA A 109 3.18 -5.20 5.57
C ALA A 109 4.21 -4.70 4.55
N ARG A 110 5.31 -4.08 5.01
CA ARG A 110 6.40 -3.61 4.14
C ARG A 110 7.11 -4.75 3.42
N ILE A 111 7.45 -5.84 4.14
CA ILE A 111 8.10 -7.02 3.55
C ILE A 111 7.21 -7.65 2.47
N ASN A 112 5.91 -7.80 2.75
CA ASN A 112 4.97 -8.39 1.80
C ASN A 112 4.77 -7.52 0.57
N SER A 113 4.72 -6.20 0.72
CA SER A 113 4.66 -5.29 -0.41
C SER A 113 5.91 -5.36 -1.29
N ALA A 114 7.09 -5.32 -0.67
CA ALA A 114 8.40 -5.35 -1.33
C ALA A 114 8.78 -6.70 -1.95
N CYS A 115 8.03 -7.78 -1.68
CA CYS A 115 8.28 -9.09 -2.26
C CYS A 115 7.03 -9.63 -2.95
N ALA A 116 6.03 -10.02 -2.17
CA ALA A 116 4.89 -10.80 -2.66
C ALA A 116 4.04 -10.03 -3.68
N TRP A 117 3.79 -8.74 -3.47
CA TRP A 117 2.95 -7.96 -4.37
C TRP A 117 3.68 -7.55 -5.65
N LEU A 118 4.95 -7.16 -5.56
CA LEU A 118 5.76 -6.84 -6.75
C LEU A 118 5.92 -8.02 -7.69
N PHE A 119 6.30 -9.17 -7.16
CA PHE A 119 6.41 -10.37 -7.99
C PHE A 119 5.05 -10.81 -8.54
N GLY A 120 3.97 -10.57 -7.80
CA GLY A 120 2.60 -10.77 -8.30
C GLY A 120 2.29 -9.88 -9.51
N VAL A 121 2.53 -8.57 -9.39
CA VAL A 121 2.30 -7.59 -10.46
C VAL A 121 3.16 -7.90 -11.69
N LEU A 122 4.46 -8.15 -11.49
CA LEU A 122 5.38 -8.51 -12.57
C LEU A 122 4.95 -9.79 -13.30
N THR A 123 4.52 -10.82 -12.56
CA THR A 123 4.06 -12.09 -13.16
C THR A 123 2.84 -11.88 -14.07
N VAL A 124 1.93 -10.99 -13.69
CA VAL A 124 0.72 -10.72 -14.49
C VAL A 124 1.00 -9.78 -15.67
N LEU A 125 1.94 -8.84 -15.54
CA LEU A 125 2.37 -8.00 -16.67
C LEU A 125 3.15 -8.77 -17.75
N LEU A 126 3.89 -9.81 -17.34
CA LEU A 126 4.71 -10.64 -18.24
C LEU A 126 3.95 -11.83 -18.85
N LYS A 127 2.67 -12.00 -18.53
CA LYS A 127 1.81 -13.09 -18.99
C LYS A 127 0.87 -12.60 -20.10
#